data_AF-A0A4U0W108-F1
#
_entry.id   AF-A0A4U0W108-F1
#
_cell.length_a   1.000
_cell.length_b   1.000
_cell.length_c   1.000
_cell.angle_alpha   90.00
_cell.angle_beta   90.00
_cell.angle_gamma   90.00
#
_symmetry.space_group_name_H-M   'P 1'
#
loop_
_entity.id
_entity.type
_entity.pdbx_description
1 polymer ?
#
loop_
_entity_poly.entity_id
_entity_poly.type
_entity_poly.pdbx_seq_one_letter_code
_entity_poly.pdbx_strand_id
1 'polypeptide(L)' 'MTKPSRQAYKPLAALPQAAAQCAEAGRVYGKCIGAKYMDVERGMCEREFVQFRQCMVEAVRYHPPSKVV' A
#
# COMPACT_ATOMS: atom_id res chain seq x y z
N MET A 1 -8.84 26.53 -9.18
CA MET A 1 -8.75 25.06 -9.00
C MET A 1 -8.49 24.41 -10.36
N THR A 2 -7.24 24.07 -10.68
CA THR A 2 -6.87 23.37 -11.92
C THR A 2 -6.96 21.86 -11.70
N LYS A 3 -7.82 21.17 -12.46
CA LYS A 3 -8.01 19.72 -12.38
C LYS A 3 -6.69 19.02 -12.78
N PRO A 4 -6.17 18.06 -11.99
CA PRO A 4 -4.93 17.36 -12.35
C PRO A 4 -5.11 16.61 -13.68
N SER A 5 -4.14 16.73 -14.57
CA SER A 5 -4.14 16.03 -15.86
C SER A 5 -3.98 14.52 -15.64
N ARG A 6 -4.54 13.67 -16.54
CA ARG A 6 -4.43 12.20 -16.42
C ARG A 6 -3.00 11.69 -16.29
N GLN A 7 -2.00 12.43 -16.78
CA GLN A 7 -0.58 12.13 -16.61
C GLN A 7 -0.10 12.14 -15.16
N ALA A 8 -0.70 12.94 -14.29
CA ALA A 8 -0.38 12.95 -12.85
C ALA A 8 -0.74 11.63 -12.15
N TYR A 9 -1.68 10.85 -12.71
CA TYR A 9 -2.15 9.58 -12.14
C TYR A 9 -1.44 8.35 -12.69
N LYS A 10 -0.55 8.49 -13.69
CA LYS A 10 0.26 7.38 -14.23
C LYS A 10 0.96 6.53 -13.15
N PRO A 11 1.63 7.11 -12.13
CA PRO A 11 2.28 6.31 -11.09
C PRO A 11 1.28 5.56 -10.20
N LEU A 12 0.01 5.96 -10.16
CA LEU A 12 -1.02 5.27 -9.39
C LEU A 12 -1.45 3.95 -10.04
N ALA A 13 -1.19 3.77 -11.35
CA ALA A 13 -1.46 2.53 -12.05
C ALA A 13 -0.61 1.36 -11.55
N ALA A 14 0.54 1.63 -10.91
CA ALA A 14 1.41 0.61 -10.32
C ALA A 14 0.96 0.18 -8.91
N LEU A 15 0.12 0.98 -8.23
CA LEU A 15 -0.37 0.66 -6.89
C LEU A 15 -1.10 -0.69 -6.78
N PRO A 16 -1.99 -1.10 -7.70
CA PRO A 16 -2.65 -2.42 -7.58
C PRO A 16 -1.65 -3.58 -7.64
N GLN A 17 -0.60 -3.49 -8.47
CA GLN A 17 0.44 -4.52 -8.54
C GLN A 17 1.29 -4.53 -7.26
N ALA A 18 1.70 -3.35 -6.77
CA ALA A 18 2.42 -3.22 -5.51
C ALA A 18 1.59 -3.73 -4.31
N ALA A 19 0.30 -3.44 -4.27
CA ALA A 19 -0.62 -3.94 -3.25
C ALA A 19 -0.75 -5.47 -3.30
N ALA A 20 -0.78 -6.07 -4.50
CA ALA A 20 -0.79 -7.52 -4.65
C ALA A 20 0.51 -8.17 -4.16
N GLN A 21 1.66 -7.57 -4.44
CA GLN A 21 2.97 -8.04 -3.93
C GLN A 21 3.07 -7.95 -2.40
N CYS A 22 2.48 -6.92 -1.81
CA CYS A 22 2.50 -6.68 -0.37
C CYS A 22 1.26 -7.21 0.36
N ALA A 23 0.46 -8.06 -0.28
CA ALA A 23 -0.83 -8.52 0.24
C ALA A 23 -0.71 -9.23 1.59
N GLU A 24 0.34 -10.04 1.80
CA GLU A 24 0.56 -10.71 3.10
C GLU A 24 0.86 -9.72 4.23
N ALA A 25 1.76 -8.76 3.99
CA ALA A 25 2.04 -7.71 4.98
C ALA A 25 0.80 -6.86 5.26
N GLY A 26 0.02 -6.55 4.23
CA GLY A 26 -1.26 -5.85 4.35
C GLY A 26 -2.30 -6.65 5.14
N ARG A 27 -2.33 -7.98 4.98
CA ARG A 27 -3.23 -8.87 5.71
C ARG A 27 -2.88 -8.94 7.19
N VAL A 28 -1.59 -8.97 7.54
CA VAL A 28 -1.12 -8.94 8.93
C VAL A 28 -1.48 -7.61 9.60
N TYR A 29 -1.20 -6.48 8.94
CA TYR A 29 -1.60 -5.16 9.42
C TYR A 29 -3.12 -5.04 9.57
N GLY A 30 -3.87 -5.48 8.56
CA GLY A 30 -5.33 -5.46 8.56
C GLY A 30 -5.96 -6.33 9.66
N LYS A 31 -5.33 -7.46 10.03
CA LYS A 31 -5.77 -8.27 11.18
C LYS A 31 -5.61 -7.52 12.50
N CYS A 32 -4.48 -6.85 12.70
CA CYS A 32 -4.24 -6.09 13.93
C CYS A 32 -5.21 -4.92 14.06
N ILE A 33 -5.42 -4.15 12.98
CA ILE A 33 -6.41 -3.07 12.92
C ILE A 33 -7.83 -3.62 13.13
N GLY A 34 -8.19 -4.71 12.45
CA GLY A 34 -9.52 -5.30 12.53
C GLY A 34 -9.87 -5.83 13.92
N ALA A 35 -8.90 -6.40 14.63
CA ALA A 35 -9.06 -6.84 16.02
C ALA A 35 -9.30 -5.69 17.02
N LYS A 36 -8.88 -4.48 16.65
CA LYS A 36 -8.93 -3.27 17.49
C LYS A 36 -9.68 -2.12 16.83
N TYR A 37 -10.57 -2.41 15.88
CA TYR A 37 -11.13 -1.41 14.97
C TYR A 37 -11.80 -0.21 15.68
N MET A 38 -12.42 -0.45 16.84
CA MET A 38 -13.08 0.59 17.63
C MET A 38 -12.12 1.43 18.48
N ASP A 39 -10.92 0.91 18.76
CA ASP A 39 -9.94 1.49 19.67
C ASP A 39 -8.62 1.84 18.94
N VAL A 40 -8.63 1.93 17.61
CA VAL A 40 -7.42 2.18 16.83
C VAL A 40 -6.85 3.55 17.19
N GLU A 41 -5.69 3.54 17.84
CA GLU A 41 -4.90 4.72 18.13
C GLU A 41 -3.62 4.78 17.29
N ARG A 42 -3.07 5.98 17.16
CA ARG A 42 -1.82 6.19 16.42
C ARG A 42 -0.68 5.43 17.10
N GLY A 43 0.01 4.56 16.36
CA GLY A 43 1.06 3.69 16.89
C GLY A 43 0.58 2.29 17.25
N MET A 44 -0.74 2.04 17.27
CA MET A 44 -1.24 0.67 17.26
C MET A 44 -0.86 -0.02 15.95
N CYS A 45 -0.44 -1.29 16.04
CA CYS A 45 0.00 -2.09 14.90
C CYS A 45 1.17 -1.46 14.13
N GLU A 46 1.99 -0.62 14.79
CA GLU A 46 3.09 0.11 14.12
C GLU A 46 4.09 -0.85 13.48
N ARG A 47 4.39 -1.98 14.12
CA ARG A 47 5.35 -2.95 13.58
C ARG A 47 4.85 -3.56 12.27
N GLU A 48 3.57 -3.90 12.22
CA GLU A 48 2.89 -4.46 11.05
C GLU A 48 2.76 -3.40 9.96
N PHE A 49 2.44 -2.16 10.35
CA PHE A 49 2.37 -1.03 9.44
C PHE A 49 3.73 -0.71 8.81
N VAL A 50 4.82 -0.73 9.59
CA VAL A 50 6.18 -0.47 9.10
C VAL A 50 6.56 -1.52 8.06
N GLN A 51 6.28 -2.81 8.30
CA GLN A 51 6.54 -3.87 7.32
C GLN A 51 5.74 -3.68 6.04
N PHE A 52 4.43 -3.40 6.16
CA PHE A 52 3.58 -3.14 5.01
C PHE A 52 4.03 -1.90 4.22
N ARG A 53 4.36 -0.82 4.91
CA ARG A 53 4.86 0.42 4.33
C ARG A 53 6.17 0.20 3.58
N GLN A 54 7.13 -0.50 4.17
CA GLN A 54 8.41 -0.79 3.54
C GLN A 54 8.19 -1.53 2.23
N CYS A 55 7.41 -2.61 2.26
CA CYS A 55 7.05 -3.37 1.06
C CYS A 55 6.39 -2.48 0.00
N MET A 56 5.38 -1.66 0.36
CA MET A 56 4.70 -0.80 -0.63
C MET A 56 5.65 0.24 -1.23
N VAL A 57 6.50 0.88 -0.41
CA VAL A 57 7.45 1.89 -0.88
C VAL A 57 8.48 1.25 -1.80
N GLU A 58 8.95 0.05 -1.48
CA GLU A 58 9.87 -0.71 -2.34
C GLU A 58 9.18 -1.17 -3.62
N ALA A 59 7.96 -1.69 -3.57
CA ALA A 59 7.20 -2.16 -4.72
C ALA A 59 6.75 -1.04 -5.68
N VAL A 60 6.54 0.17 -5.17
CA VAL A 60 6.26 1.35 -6.02
C VAL A 60 7.55 1.92 -6.62
N ARG A 61 8.68 1.82 -5.91
CA ARG A 61 10.01 2.24 -6.40
C ARG A 61 10.61 1.27 -7.40
N TYR A 62 10.47 -0.04 -7.15
CA TYR A 62 10.88 -1.12 -8.01
C TYR A 62 9.75 -1.34 -9.01
N HIS A 63 9.87 -0.77 -10.20
CA HIS A 63 8.93 -1.00 -11.29
C HIS A 63 9.47 -2.14 -12.17
N PRO A 64 9.20 -3.43 -11.88
CA PRO A 64 9.39 -4.46 -12.89
C PRO A 64 8.41 -4.15 -14.04
N PRO A 65 8.81 -4.34 -15.30
CA PRO A 65 7.89 -4.23 -16.43
C PRO A 65 6.94 -5.43 -16.41
N SER A 66 5.93 -5.40 -15.55
CA SER A 66 4.89 -6.44 -15.51
C SER A 66 3.92 -6.21 -16.67
N LYS A 67 4.04 -7.10 -17.66
CA LYS A 67 3.13 -7.35 -18.78
C LYS A 67 1.70 -6.90 -18.48
N VAL A 68 1.21 -6.00 -19.33
CA VAL A 68 -0.21 -5.77 -19.56
C VAL A 68 -0.79 -7.09 -20.08
N VAL A 69 -1.69 -7.70 -19.32
CA VAL A 69 -2.66 -8.68 -19.84
C VAL A 69 -3.92 -7.94 -20.25
#